data_AF-A0A4P8XW53-F1
#
_entry.id   AF-A0A4P8XW53-F1
#
_cell.length_a   1.000
_cell.length_b   1.000
_cell.length_c   1.000
_cell.angle_alpha   90.00
_cell.angle_beta   90.00
_cell.angle_gamma   90.00
#
_symmetry.space_group_name_H-M   'P 1'
#
loop_
_entity.id
_entity.type
_entity.pdbx_description
1 polymer ?
#
loop_
_entity_poly.entity_id
_entity_poly.type
_entity_poly.pdbx_seq_one_letter_code
_entity_poly.pdbx_strand_id
1 'polypeptide(L)'
;MEEKLTKEDCIILIKNKFNENNELPKKSDFTDWQVMMIKSHLGPWPRALEKAGVKPPRDDKKLLVKQEKRKRAKERKAQYKKNCEKNNEE
;
A
#
# COMPACT_ATOMS: atom_id res chain seq x y z
N MET A 1 -7.96 -20.70 21.51
CA MET A 1 -8.16 -20.96 20.08
C MET A 1 -8.05 -19.62 19.38
N GLU A 2 -7.07 -19.47 18.49
CA GLU A 2 -6.99 -18.29 17.63
C GLU A 2 -7.90 -18.57 16.43
N GLU A 3 -9.15 -18.13 16.51
CA GLU A 3 -10.07 -18.22 15.37
C GLU A 3 -9.43 -17.57 14.15
N LYS A 4 -9.45 -18.26 13.01
CA LYS A 4 -8.94 -17.68 11.76
C LYS A 4 -9.84 -16.51 11.37
N LEU A 5 -9.41 -15.31 11.71
CA LEU A 5 -10.06 -14.09 11.25
C LEU A 5 -10.02 -14.06 9.73
N THR A 6 -11.18 -14.03 9.09
CA THR A 6 -11.24 -13.87 7.64
C THR A 6 -10.95 -12.42 7.26
N LYS A 7 -10.77 -12.19 5.96
CA LYS A 7 -10.57 -10.83 5.43
C LYS A 7 -11.77 -9.92 5.74
N GLU A 8 -12.99 -10.45 5.68
CA GLU A 8 -14.21 -9.71 6.00
C GLU A 8 -14.27 -9.35 7.48
N ASP A 9 -13.94 -10.30 8.37
CA ASP A 9 -13.91 -10.06 9.81
C ASP A 9 -12.94 -8.93 10.17
N CYS A 10 -11.76 -8.91 9.54
CA CYS A 10 -10.79 -7.82 9.70
C CYS A 10 -11.39 -6.45 9.31
N ILE A 11 -12.21 -6.39 8.25
CA ILE A 11 -12.87 -5.16 7.80
C ILE A 11 -13.95 -4.73 8.81
N ILE A 12 -14.75 -5.68 9.28
CA ILE A 12 -15.81 -5.44 10.26
C ILE A 12 -15.20 -4.91 11.57
N LEU A 13 -14.10 -5.50 12.03
CA LEU A 13 -13.40 -5.06 13.25
C LEU A 13 -12.95 -3.59 13.17
N ILE A 14 -12.36 -3.21 12.04
CA ILE A 14 -11.93 -1.82 11.80
C ILE A 14 -13.13 -0.88 11.74
N LYS A 15 -14.21 -1.27 11.04
CA LYS A 15 -15.43 -0.45 10.91
C LYS A 15 -16.15 -0.26 12.24
N ASN A 16 -16.30 -1.32 13.03
CA ASN A 16 -16.93 -1.26 14.34
C ASN A 16 -16.17 -0.31 15.25
N LYS A 17 -14.83 -0.40 15.28
CA LYS A 17 -14.01 0.49 16.09
C LYS A 17 -14.06 1.94 15.62
N PHE A 18 -14.12 2.16 14.31
CA PHE A 18 -14.31 3.49 13.74
C PHE A 18 -15.67 4.08 14.11
N ASN A 19 -16.75 3.28 14.08
CA ASN A 19 -18.08 3.73 14.47
C ASN A 19 -18.19 4.02 15.98
N GLU A 20 -17.51 3.24 16.83
CA GLU A 20 -17.48 3.46 18.28
C GLU A 20 -16.79 4.78 18.65
N ASN A 21 -15.62 5.06 18.05
CA ASN A 21 -14.80 6.20 18.46
C ASN A 21 -15.01 7.45 17.58
N ASN A 22 -15.71 7.33 16.44
CA ASN A 22 -15.75 8.34 15.35
C ASN A 22 -14.36 8.86 14.92
N GLU A 23 -13.29 8.16 15.31
CA GLU A 23 -11.90 8.49 15.02
C GLU A 23 -11.25 7.35 14.25
N LEU A 24 -10.20 7.68 13.48
CA LEU A 24 -9.44 6.69 12.73
C LEU A 24 -8.78 5.69 13.70
N PRO A 25 -9.12 4.39 13.61
CA PRO A 25 -8.57 3.38 14.50
C PRO A 25 -7.04 3.36 14.42
N LYS A 26 -6.39 3.48 15.58
CA LYS A 26 -4.94 3.33 15.74
C LYS A 26 -4.64 1.86 16.00
N LYS A 27 -3.40 1.46 15.74
CA LYS A 27 -2.94 0.08 16.02
C LYS A 27 -3.05 -0.28 17.49
N SER A 28 -2.87 0.70 18.37
CA SER A 28 -2.96 0.56 19.82
C SER A 28 -4.37 0.23 20.32
N ASP A 29 -5.39 0.44 19.49
CA ASP A 29 -6.78 0.11 19.83
C ASP A 29 -7.09 -1.39 19.65
N PHE A 30 -6.14 -2.18 19.14
CA PHE A 30 -6.28 -3.60 18.83
C PHE A 30 -5.19 -4.41 19.52
N THR A 31 -5.44 -5.70 19.70
CA THR A 31 -4.42 -6.63 20.18
C THR A 31 -3.37 -6.89 19.10
N ASP A 32 -2.14 -7.24 19.49
CA ASP A 32 -1.06 -7.53 18.55
C ASP A 32 -1.44 -8.62 17.54
N TRP A 33 -2.19 -9.62 18.00
CA TRP A 33 -2.73 -10.68 17.15
C TRP A 33 -3.72 -10.15 16.12
N GLN A 34 -4.68 -9.30 16.51
CA GLN A 34 -5.61 -8.66 15.57
C GLN A 34 -4.87 -7.79 14.55
N VAL A 35 -3.88 -7.00 15.00
CA VAL A 35 -3.04 -6.18 14.11
C VAL A 35 -2.27 -7.05 13.11
N MET A 36 -1.75 -8.20 13.55
CA MET A 36 -1.07 -9.15 12.69
C MET A 36 -2.02 -9.73 11.62
N MET A 37 -3.22 -10.15 12.01
CA MET A 37 -4.24 -10.67 11.09
C MET A 37 -4.69 -9.61 10.08
N ILE A 38 -5.02 -8.41 10.55
CA ILE A 38 -5.37 -7.27 9.71
C ILE A 38 -4.25 -6.98 8.71
N LYS A 39 -2.99 -6.98 9.15
CA LYS A 39 -1.84 -6.75 8.26
C LYS A 39 -1.66 -7.86 7.24
N SER A 40 -1.87 -9.11 7.65
CA SER A 40 -1.77 -10.28 6.77
C SER A 40 -2.81 -10.23 5.64
N HIS A 41 -4.07 -9.94 5.99
CA HIS A 41 -5.18 -9.96 5.01
C HIS A 41 -5.34 -8.65 4.22
N LEU A 42 -5.23 -7.51 4.88
CA LEU A 42 -5.51 -6.20 4.27
C LEU A 42 -4.23 -5.47 3.83
N GLY A 43 -3.07 -5.88 4.31
CA GLY A 43 -1.78 -5.26 4.01
C GLY A 43 -1.39 -4.20 5.04
N PRO A 44 -0.46 -3.28 4.71
CA PRO A 44 0.02 -2.29 5.69
C PRO A 44 -1.13 -1.43 6.23
N TRP A 45 -1.08 -1.10 7.53
CA TRP A 45 -2.18 -0.44 8.26
C TRP A 45 -2.90 0.69 7.50
N PRO A 46 -2.22 1.66 6.86
CA PRO A 46 -2.92 2.71 6.12
C PRO A 46 -3.76 2.16 4.96
N ARG A 47 -3.28 1.13 4.25
CA ARG A 47 -4.04 0.46 3.18
C ARG A 47 -5.16 -0.42 3.74
N ALA A 48 -5.00 -0.96 4.95
CA ALA A 48 -6.09 -1.65 5.64
C ALA A 48 -7.26 -0.70 5.95
N LEU A 49 -6.96 0.51 6.42
CA LEU A 49 -7.96 1.57 6.65
C LEU A 49 -8.65 2.01 5.36
N GLU A 50 -7.89 2.14 4.26
CA GLU A 50 -8.46 2.43 2.94
C GLU A 50 -9.38 1.30 2.45
N LYS A 51 -8.96 0.03 2.59
CA LYS A 51 -9.78 -1.13 2.23
C LYS A 51 -11.03 -1.29 3.11
N ALA A 52 -10.94 -0.91 4.37
CA ALA A 52 -12.09 -0.90 5.28
C ALA A 52 -13.05 0.26 5.00
N GLY A 53 -12.68 1.23 4.14
CA GLY A 53 -13.51 2.37 3.80
C GLY A 53 -13.58 3.44 4.89
N VAL A 54 -12.77 3.32 5.95
CA VAL A 54 -12.69 4.32 7.04
C VAL A 54 -11.77 5.49 6.69
N LYS A 55 -10.92 5.33 5.68
CA LYS A 55 -10.01 6.37 5.18
C LYS A 55 -10.18 6.55 3.67
N PRO A 56 -10.21 7.80 3.17
CA PRO A 56 -10.22 8.03 1.73
C PRO A 56 -8.98 7.41 1.06
N PRO A 57 -9.13 6.81 -0.14
CA PRO A 57 -8.00 6.28 -0.90
C PRO A 57 -6.94 7.35 -1.13
N ARG A 58 -5.67 6.94 -1.10
CA ARG A 58 -4.56 7.85 -1.40
C ARG A 58 -4.64 8.34 -2.85
N ASP A 59 -4.28 9.60 -3.09
CA ASP A 59 -4.06 10.13 -4.45
C ASP A 59 -2.95 9.36 -5.19
N ASP A 60 -3.33 8.32 -5.92
CA ASP A 60 -2.41 7.48 -6.70
C ASP A 60 -1.80 8.25 -7.90
N LYS A 61 -2.34 9.42 -8.26
CA LYS A 61 -1.78 10.32 -9.29
C LYS A 61 -0.30 10.63 -9.06
N LYS A 62 0.10 10.92 -7.80
CA LYS A 62 1.50 11.22 -7.46
C LYS A 62 2.42 10.01 -7.62
N LEU A 63 1.88 8.79 -7.41
CA LEU A 63 2.61 7.54 -7.58
C LEU A 63 2.84 7.24 -9.07
N LEU A 64 1.82 7.40 -9.90
CA LEU A 64 1.93 7.22 -11.36
C LEU A 64 2.99 8.16 -11.95
N VAL A 65 2.98 9.44 -11.58
CA VAL A 65 4.00 10.42 -12.03
C VAL A 65 5.42 9.98 -11.62
N LYS A 66 5.60 9.47 -10.40
CA LYS A 66 6.90 8.94 -9.95
C LYS A 66 7.34 7.72 -10.76
N GLN A 67 6.42 6.80 -11.06
CA GLN A 67 6.72 5.62 -11.88
C GLN A 67 7.12 6.01 -13.30
N GLU A 68 6.41 6.95 -13.90
CA GLU A 68 6.71 7.44 -15.23
C GLU A 68 8.09 8.11 -15.30
N LYS A 69 8.44 8.95 -14.32
CA LYS A 69 9.79 9.54 -14.21
C LYS A 69 10.88 8.47 -14.12
N ARG A 70 10.64 7.39 -13.38
CA ARG A 70 11.58 6.25 -13.28
C ARG A 70 11.71 5.51 -14.61
N LYS A 71 10.60 5.29 -15.32
CA LYS A 71 10.60 4.66 -16.66
C LYS A 71 11.43 5.48 -17.64
N ARG A 72 11.17 6.79 -17.74
CA ARG A 72 11.93 7.73 -18.58
C ARG A 72 13.42 7.75 -18.24
N ALA A 73 13.78 7.71 -16.95
CA ALA A 73 15.19 7.68 -16.53
C ALA A 73 15.88 6.37 -16.95
N LYS A 74 15.20 5.22 -16.83
CA LYS A 74 15.71 3.93 -17.32
C LYS A 74 15.89 3.93 -18.84
N GLU A 75 14.91 4.45 -19.58
CA GLU A 75 14.95 4.56 -21.04
C GLU A 75 16.13 5.44 -21.50
N ARG A 76 16.32 6.62 -20.90
CA ARG A 76 17.47 7.49 -21.21
C ARG A 76 18.81 6.80 -20.96
N LYS A 77 18.95 6.09 -19.84
CA LYS A 77 20.18 5.35 -19.51
C LYS A 77 20.43 4.22 -20.50
N ALA A 78 19.39 3.49 -20.89
CA ALA A 78 19.49 2.43 -21.89
C ALA A 78 19.86 2.98 -23.27
N GLN A 79 19.29 4.12 -23.66
CA GLN A 79 19.61 4.79 -24.92
C GLN A 79 21.05 5.31 -24.94
N TYR A 80 21.51 5.95 -23.85
CA TYR A 80 22.90 6.38 -23.72
C TYR A 80 23.88 5.21 -23.87
N LYS A 81 23.60 4.08 -23.21
CA LYS A 81 24.40 2.85 -23.31
C LYS A 81 24.46 2.32 -24.75
N LYS A 82 23.32 2.26 -25.44
CA LYS A 82 23.29 1.87 -26.86
C LYS A 82 24.08 2.82 -27.76
N ASN A 83 24.00 4.13 -27.51
CA ASN A 83 24.71 5.12 -28.31
C ASN A 83 26.23 5.04 -28.08
N CYS A 84 26.69 4.79 -26.85
CA CYS A 84 28.14 4.63 -26.60
C CYS A 84 28.69 3.31 -27.15
N GLU A 85 27.87 2.26 -27.23
CA GLU A 85 28.24 0.99 -27.87
C GLU A 85 28.40 1.17 -29.38
N LYS A 86 27.44 1.85 -30.05
CA LYS A 86 27.53 2.14 -31.48
C LYS A 86 28.74 3.01 -31.86
N ASN A 87 29.04 4.04 -31.07
CA ASN A 87 30.16 4.94 -31.35
C ASN A 87 31.55 4.30 -31.12
N ASN A 88 31.63 3.07 -30.60
CA ASN A 88 32.89 2.33 -30.47
C ASN A 88 33.10 1.30 -31.60
N GLU A 89 32.09 1.06 -32.44
CA GLU A 89 32.15 0.14 -33.58
C GLU A 89 32.34 0.86 -34.94
N GLU A 90 32.24 2.20 -34.98
CA GLU A 90 32.64 3.09 -36.10
C GLU A 90 34.05 3.65 -35.90
#